data_AF-A0A952AMP4-F1
#
_entry.id   AF-A0A952AMP4-F1
#
_cell.length_a   1.000
_cell.length_b   1.000
_cell.length_c   1.000
_cell.angle_alpha   90.00
_cell.angle_beta   90.00
_cell.angle_gamma   90.00
#
_symmetry.space_group_name_H-M   'P 1'
#
loop_
_entity.id
_entity.type
_entity.pdbx_description
1 polymer ?
#
loop_
_entity_poly.entity_id
_entity_poly.type
_entity_poly.pdbx_seq_one_letter_code
_entity_poly.pdbx_strand_id
1 'polypeptide(L)'
;MKKLALFLVSFIFFSQISFGYSKTDLSLFYSKLHSQIEIKAKNDKSVTKQYLEKVDIILNKALNKTKNQKNKEVFQELISLNNKTLLKLILDKENNNLNNNQKPNNPSYINSLTSNGYKFLNTNSNLEFVENNITYKITFKRYYEVDLSNYKYFLNNKINNGLIIIYNGNYIITNDYQKRQKYDNLNIYKEFNNFLDLENPYFIENSYYYTYKYSNYIFFENTNYLYKQDLIQNGIDPKTTLLIKDFDKYYFAKKYDKIKLVSTNTIENITNKKEFLYNLADDNKYIIGDYENILKDIKKDTLNLVSQAKTQDEKIKLIYDFVVNKVKYNFDYKNGNKEVFSGVLTYKNNSGVCDGYVKLFLYMLSFAGVNDVEIKRGFAFDSADFPNYGHAWIKIGDYYYDPTFEDTIKTGDEILYYYYKLSKEVMYVDRFDGLSIPNHLKNLSFDKRKELVLKNMYEIYQDNRNYKILNKVKNKIFLGLNYDEKITLNSLINKIGISEVREGSFYYNSMKFDIKSLGFYVLNDENIDFILSNTFLNLDQDVYLLKWYKPDGSFEYRLAYDVIFY
;
A
#
# COMPACT_ATOMS: atom_id res chain seq x y z
N MET A 1 18.98 42.89 -4.28
CA MET A 1 19.84 42.18 -5.26
C MET A 1 20.45 40.86 -4.75
N LYS A 2 20.91 40.72 -3.49
CA LYS A 2 21.40 39.43 -2.94
C LYS A 2 20.37 38.27 -2.89
N LYS A 3 19.06 38.57 -3.00
CA LYS A 3 17.97 37.56 -3.05
C LYS A 3 17.80 36.89 -4.43
N LEU A 4 18.32 37.48 -5.51
CA LEU A 4 18.19 36.94 -6.88
C LEU A 4 19.34 35.98 -7.24
N ALA A 5 20.53 36.18 -6.65
CA ALA A 5 21.72 35.38 -6.95
C ALA A 5 21.61 33.91 -6.49
N LEU A 6 20.94 33.63 -5.38
CA LEU A 6 20.73 32.25 -4.91
C LEU A 6 19.72 31.50 -5.80
N PHE A 7 18.75 32.23 -6.38
CA PHE A 7 17.74 31.68 -7.28
C PHE A 7 18.36 31.32 -8.64
N LEU A 8 19.28 32.14 -9.16
CA LEU A 8 20.07 31.82 -10.36
C LEU A 8 21.02 30.63 -10.14
N VAL A 9 21.68 30.52 -8.98
CA VAL A 9 22.58 29.37 -8.71
C VAL A 9 21.78 28.07 -8.57
N SER A 10 20.57 28.12 -8.05
CA SER A 10 19.66 26.95 -7.98
C SER A 10 19.13 26.56 -9.36
N PHE A 11 18.82 27.53 -10.22
CA PHE A 11 18.24 27.30 -11.55
C PHE A 11 19.30 26.85 -12.58
N ILE A 12 20.52 27.40 -12.51
CA ILE A 12 21.66 27.00 -13.37
C ILE A 12 22.12 25.56 -13.04
N PHE A 13 22.08 25.15 -11.77
CA PHE A 13 22.33 23.75 -11.39
C PHE A 13 21.21 22.79 -11.84
N PHE A 14 19.95 23.23 -11.84
CA PHE A 14 18.81 22.41 -12.27
C PHE A 14 18.73 22.20 -13.79
N SER A 15 19.24 23.14 -14.60
CA SER A 15 19.30 22.99 -16.06
C SER A 15 20.36 21.99 -16.55
N GLN A 16 21.25 21.52 -15.67
CA GLN A 16 22.29 20.52 -15.99
C GLN A 16 21.97 19.11 -15.47
N ILE A 17 20.73 18.83 -15.03
CA ILE A 17 20.29 17.50 -14.59
C ILE A 17 20.08 16.59 -15.82
N SER A 18 21.20 16.20 -16.43
CA SER A 18 21.29 15.12 -17.43
C SER A 18 22.44 14.16 -17.13
N PHE A 19 23.09 14.25 -15.97
CA PHE A 19 24.21 13.38 -15.59
C PHE A 19 24.03 12.75 -14.20
N GLY A 20 24.53 11.52 -14.08
CA GLY A 20 24.21 10.57 -13.01
C GLY A 20 24.84 10.92 -11.67
N TYR A 21 24.11 11.67 -10.86
CA TYR A 21 24.43 11.82 -9.44
C TYR A 21 24.07 10.57 -8.65
N SER A 22 24.91 10.23 -7.68
CA SER A 22 24.67 9.11 -6.76
C SER A 22 23.59 9.48 -5.73
N LYS A 23 22.95 8.49 -5.10
CA LYS A 23 22.02 8.70 -3.96
C LYS A 23 22.66 9.57 -2.87
N THR A 24 23.97 9.42 -2.67
CA THR A 24 24.77 10.19 -1.72
C THR A 24 24.82 11.67 -2.07
N ASP A 25 24.98 12.04 -3.35
CA ASP A 25 25.08 13.43 -3.78
C ASP A 25 23.75 14.17 -3.64
N LEU A 26 22.64 13.52 -4.01
CA LEU A 26 21.29 14.06 -3.84
C LEU A 26 20.91 14.19 -2.36
N SER A 27 21.26 13.20 -1.54
CA SER A 27 21.05 13.23 -0.09
C SER A 27 21.88 14.34 0.59
N LEU A 28 23.14 14.51 0.20
CA LEU A 28 24.01 15.56 0.71
C LEU A 28 23.52 16.96 0.31
N PHE A 29 23.07 17.12 -0.95
CA PHE A 29 22.44 18.35 -1.43
C PHE A 29 21.17 18.67 -0.63
N TYR A 30 20.30 17.68 -0.43
CA TYR A 30 19.07 17.85 0.32
C TYR A 30 19.34 18.18 1.80
N SER A 31 20.32 17.53 2.43
CA SER A 31 20.76 17.81 3.80
C SER A 31 21.31 19.23 3.94
N LYS A 32 22.09 19.71 2.97
CA LYS A 32 22.54 21.11 2.91
C LYS A 32 21.39 22.10 2.71
N LEU A 33 20.43 21.79 1.84
CA LEU A 33 19.25 22.61 1.63
C LEU A 33 18.38 22.65 2.91
N HIS A 34 18.17 21.51 3.55
CA HIS A 34 17.40 21.35 4.77
C HIS A 34 18.02 22.11 5.95
N SER A 35 19.33 21.99 6.16
CA SER A 35 20.03 22.75 7.22
C SER A 35 19.96 24.26 6.99
N GLN A 36 20.04 24.73 5.74
CA GLN A 36 19.86 26.14 5.42
C GLN A 36 18.42 26.63 5.63
N ILE A 37 17.43 25.77 5.36
CA ILE A 37 16.01 26.04 5.64
C ILE A 37 15.79 26.11 7.14
N GLU A 38 16.32 25.16 7.91
CA GLU A 38 16.19 25.08 9.37
C GLU A 38 16.80 26.31 10.08
N ILE A 39 17.96 26.79 9.60
CA ILE A 39 18.61 28.01 10.10
C ILE A 39 17.74 29.26 9.84
N LYS A 40 17.09 29.36 8.67
CA LYS A 40 16.18 30.49 8.38
C LYS A 40 14.81 30.34 9.04
N ALA A 41 14.36 29.11 9.27
CA ALA A 41 13.06 28.79 9.87
C ALA A 41 12.96 29.15 11.35
N LYS A 42 14.10 29.25 12.04
CA LYS A 42 14.15 29.81 13.40
C LYS A 42 13.68 31.26 13.50
N ASN A 43 13.65 32.00 12.38
CA ASN A 43 13.39 33.46 12.40
C ASN A 43 12.03 33.88 11.79
N ASP A 44 11.37 33.06 10.95
CA ASP A 44 10.03 33.35 10.41
C ASP A 44 9.30 32.08 9.89
N LYS A 45 8.25 31.65 10.60
CA LYS A 45 7.46 30.44 10.27
C LYS A 45 6.62 30.60 8.99
N SER A 46 6.18 31.82 8.65
CA SER A 46 5.39 32.09 7.44
C SER A 46 6.25 31.92 6.18
N VAL A 47 7.45 32.49 6.22
CA VAL A 47 8.44 32.37 5.14
C VAL A 47 8.88 30.91 4.96
N THR A 48 8.95 30.14 6.04
CA THR A 48 9.31 28.71 6.01
C THR A 48 8.27 27.86 5.28
N LYS A 49 6.98 28.07 5.57
CA LYS A 49 5.88 27.35 4.90
C LYS A 49 5.91 27.61 3.38
N GLN A 50 5.97 28.87 2.97
CA GLN A 50 6.05 29.23 1.55
C GLN A 50 7.31 28.66 0.86
N TYR A 51 8.41 28.48 1.60
CA TYR A 51 9.63 27.91 1.05
C TYR A 51 9.54 26.39 0.87
N LEU A 52 8.96 25.67 1.84
CA LEU A 52 8.74 24.22 1.76
C LEU A 52 7.74 23.85 0.67
N GLU A 53 6.67 24.64 0.50
CA GLU A 53 5.73 24.49 -0.63
C GLU A 53 6.44 24.66 -1.98
N LYS A 54 7.38 25.61 -2.09
CA LYS A 54 8.20 25.80 -3.29
C LYS A 54 9.18 24.64 -3.52
N VAL A 55 9.78 24.10 -2.46
CA VAL A 55 10.64 22.91 -2.56
C VAL A 55 9.83 21.71 -3.03
N ASP A 56 8.61 21.53 -2.54
CA ASP A 56 7.74 20.44 -2.96
C ASP A 56 7.36 20.53 -4.44
N ILE A 57 7.04 21.73 -4.92
CA ILE A 57 6.80 21.98 -6.35
C ILE A 57 8.04 21.64 -7.19
N ILE A 58 9.25 21.97 -6.71
CA ILE A 58 10.50 21.68 -7.43
C ILE A 58 10.77 20.17 -7.46
N LEU A 59 10.61 19.47 -6.33
CA LEU A 59 10.80 18.02 -6.23
C LEU A 59 9.81 17.25 -7.11
N ASN A 60 8.54 17.64 -7.10
CA ASN A 60 7.51 17.03 -7.95
C ASN A 60 7.80 17.26 -9.44
N LYS A 61 8.28 18.45 -9.82
CA LYS A 61 8.76 18.71 -11.20
C LYS A 61 9.96 17.86 -11.58
N ALA A 62 10.90 17.62 -10.65
CA ALA A 62 12.06 16.77 -10.87
C ALA A 62 11.67 15.29 -11.01
N LEU A 63 10.76 14.81 -10.15
CA LEU A 63 10.20 13.46 -10.21
C LEU A 63 9.55 13.18 -11.57
N ASN A 64 8.71 14.10 -12.04
CA ASN A 64 7.98 13.94 -13.31
C ASN A 64 8.88 13.98 -14.55
N LYS A 65 10.03 14.66 -14.48
CA LYS A 65 11.02 14.69 -15.58
C LYS A 65 12.01 13.53 -15.55
N THR A 66 12.10 12.80 -14.44
CA THR A 66 13.10 11.75 -14.25
C THR A 66 12.64 10.45 -14.89
N LYS A 67 13.42 9.93 -15.85
CA LYS A 67 13.17 8.61 -16.48
C LYS A 67 13.79 7.43 -15.71
N ASN A 68 14.76 7.70 -14.83
CA ASN A 68 15.46 6.68 -14.05
C ASN A 68 14.69 6.30 -12.77
N GLN A 69 14.34 5.01 -12.64
CA GLN A 69 13.53 4.50 -11.53
C GLN A 69 14.17 4.71 -10.15
N LYS A 70 15.48 4.52 -10.02
CA LYS A 70 16.22 4.73 -8.77
C LYS A 70 16.20 6.19 -8.33
N ASN A 71 16.26 7.11 -9.28
CA ASN A 71 16.13 8.54 -8.99
C ASN A 71 14.68 8.91 -8.65
N LYS A 72 13.67 8.26 -9.26
CA LYS A 72 12.27 8.44 -8.86
C LYS A 72 12.05 8.04 -7.41
N GLU A 73 12.60 6.91 -6.98
CA GLU A 73 12.53 6.44 -5.58
C GLU A 73 13.19 7.45 -4.64
N VAL A 74 14.35 7.99 -5.00
CA VAL A 74 15.02 9.04 -4.21
C VAL A 74 14.15 10.31 -4.15
N PHE A 75 13.57 10.76 -5.26
CA PHE A 75 12.68 11.93 -5.23
C PHE A 75 11.41 11.68 -4.43
N GLN A 76 10.82 10.49 -4.47
CA GLN A 76 9.68 10.10 -3.65
C GLN A 76 10.04 10.05 -2.16
N GLU A 77 11.21 9.54 -1.81
CA GLU A 77 11.75 9.55 -0.45
C GLU A 77 11.92 10.99 0.05
N LEU A 78 12.45 11.89 -0.79
CA LEU A 78 12.62 13.30 -0.47
C LEU A 78 11.29 14.05 -0.34
N ILE A 79 10.30 13.78 -1.20
CA ILE A 79 8.94 14.34 -1.09
C ILE A 79 8.27 13.86 0.19
N SER A 80 8.38 12.57 0.51
CA SER A 80 7.86 12.00 1.75
C SER A 80 8.50 12.68 2.98
N LEU A 81 9.81 12.88 2.97
CA LEU A 81 10.53 13.58 4.03
C LEU A 81 10.10 15.06 4.13
N ASN A 82 9.97 15.76 3.01
CA ASN A 82 9.51 17.14 2.94
C ASN A 82 8.09 17.30 3.51
N ASN A 83 7.18 16.42 3.09
CA ASN A 83 5.80 16.39 3.56
C ASN A 83 5.72 16.04 5.05
N LYS A 84 6.57 15.14 5.54
CA LYS A 84 6.64 14.84 6.98
C LYS A 84 7.11 16.04 7.80
N THR A 85 8.07 16.82 7.28
CA THR A 85 8.52 18.07 7.90
C THR A 85 7.49 19.18 7.82
N LEU A 86 6.78 19.32 6.68
CA LEU A 86 5.69 20.28 6.52
C LEU A 86 4.51 19.94 7.45
N LEU A 87 4.13 18.66 7.52
CA LEU A 87 3.11 18.16 8.43
C LEU A 87 3.51 18.41 9.88
N LYS A 88 4.78 18.15 10.25
CA LYS A 88 5.29 18.49 11.57
C LYS A 88 5.22 19.99 11.84
N LEU A 89 5.52 20.87 10.88
CA LEU A 89 5.39 22.32 11.05
C LEU A 89 3.94 22.80 11.12
N ILE A 90 3.02 22.16 10.40
CA ILE A 90 1.58 22.41 10.48
C ILE A 90 1.07 21.95 11.84
N LEU A 91 1.40 20.74 12.28
CA LEU A 91 1.08 20.21 13.59
C LEU A 91 1.71 21.05 14.69
N ASP A 92 2.95 21.52 14.54
CA ASP A 92 3.58 22.44 15.47
C ASP A 92 2.88 23.80 15.44
N LYS A 93 2.32 24.26 14.31
CA LYS A 93 1.52 25.48 14.24
C LYS A 93 0.14 25.30 14.86
N GLU A 94 -0.49 24.15 14.69
CA GLU A 94 -1.76 23.77 15.31
C GLU A 94 -1.58 23.56 16.82
N ASN A 95 -0.51 22.91 17.23
CA ASN A 95 -0.09 22.77 18.63
C ASN A 95 0.33 24.13 19.22
N ASN A 96 0.94 25.03 18.45
CA ASN A 96 1.20 26.40 18.89
C ASN A 96 -0.07 27.27 18.86
N ASN A 97 -1.11 26.93 18.09
CA ASN A 97 -2.42 27.56 18.18
C ASN A 97 -3.22 27.02 19.39
N LEU A 98 -3.02 25.74 19.76
CA LEU A 98 -3.51 25.14 21.00
C LEU A 98 -2.74 25.66 22.24
N ASN A 99 -1.44 25.92 22.09
CA ASN A 99 -0.55 26.48 23.13
C ASN A 99 -0.42 28.02 23.06
N ASN A 100 -1.12 28.68 22.15
CA ASN A 100 -1.12 30.15 22.11
C ASN A 100 -1.89 30.59 23.35
N ASN A 101 -1.13 31.08 24.33
CA ASN A 101 -1.57 31.86 25.49
C ASN A 101 -2.30 33.16 25.11
N GLN A 102 -3.00 33.23 23.97
CA GLN A 102 -4.18 34.08 23.91
C GLN A 102 -5.15 33.43 24.89
N LYS A 103 -5.17 33.96 26.13
CA LYS A 103 -6.31 33.73 27.01
C LYS A 103 -7.53 33.88 26.11
N PRO A 104 -8.36 32.83 25.91
CA PRO A 104 -9.63 33.04 25.24
C PRO A 104 -10.28 34.25 25.89
N ASN A 105 -10.99 35.07 25.12
CA ASN A 105 -11.79 36.18 25.66
C ASN A 105 -12.90 35.55 26.50
N ASN A 106 -12.49 35.06 27.66
CA ASN A 106 -13.29 34.30 28.58
C ASN A 106 -14.27 35.31 29.12
N PRO A 107 -15.57 34.99 29.10
CA PRO A 107 -16.55 35.81 29.76
C PRO A 107 -16.11 36.14 31.19
N SER A 108 -16.43 37.35 31.66
CA SER A 108 -15.98 37.86 32.96
C SER A 108 -16.26 36.88 34.12
N TYR A 109 -17.37 36.14 34.05
CA TYR A 109 -17.73 35.13 35.05
C TYR A 109 -16.77 33.93 35.10
N ILE A 110 -16.19 33.50 33.97
CA ILE A 110 -15.16 32.45 33.95
C ILE A 110 -13.89 32.94 34.65
N ASN A 111 -13.50 34.21 34.40
CA ASN A 111 -12.37 34.81 35.11
C ASN A 111 -12.64 34.84 36.62
N SER A 112 -13.84 35.23 37.05
CA SER A 112 -14.23 35.18 38.48
C SER A 112 -14.14 33.78 39.07
N LEU A 113 -14.58 32.75 38.36
CA LEU A 113 -14.47 31.36 38.83
C LEU A 113 -13.00 30.93 38.93
N THR A 114 -12.17 31.21 37.93
CA THR A 114 -10.73 30.87 37.99
C THR A 114 -10.01 31.59 39.14
N SER A 115 -10.36 32.85 39.44
CA SER A 115 -9.82 33.57 40.60
C SER A 115 -10.23 32.97 41.94
N ASN A 116 -11.30 32.17 41.97
CA ASN A 116 -11.75 31.42 43.15
C ASN A 116 -11.21 29.97 43.18
N GLY A 117 -10.13 29.69 42.45
CA GLY A 117 -9.40 28.42 42.55
C GLY A 117 -9.85 27.32 41.58
N TYR A 118 -10.76 27.61 40.66
CA TYR A 118 -11.12 26.66 39.60
C TYR A 118 -10.01 26.59 38.53
N LYS A 119 -9.67 25.38 38.07
CA LYS A 119 -8.73 25.19 36.95
C LYS A 119 -9.50 25.29 35.63
N PHE A 120 -9.06 26.12 34.70
CA PHE A 120 -9.59 26.15 33.34
C PHE A 120 -8.70 25.33 32.40
N LEU A 121 -9.30 24.45 31.60
CA LEU A 121 -8.62 23.74 30.51
C LEU A 121 -9.36 23.98 29.19
N ASN A 122 -8.60 24.40 28.18
CA ASN A 122 -9.11 24.53 26.83
C ASN A 122 -9.07 23.15 26.15
N THR A 123 -10.25 22.57 25.89
CA THR A 123 -10.39 21.25 25.27
C THR A 123 -11.00 21.35 23.87
N ASN A 124 -10.64 20.44 22.97
CA ASN A 124 -11.33 20.28 21.70
C ASN A 124 -12.71 19.58 21.87
N SER A 125 -13.43 19.36 20.77
CA SER A 125 -14.74 18.68 20.78
C SER A 125 -14.71 17.25 21.33
N ASN A 126 -13.53 16.61 21.38
CA ASN A 126 -13.32 15.28 21.92
C ASN A 126 -12.90 15.29 23.40
N LEU A 127 -12.97 16.46 24.05
CA LEU A 127 -12.51 16.70 25.43
C LEU A 127 -11.00 16.49 25.61
N GLU A 128 -10.21 16.69 24.55
CA GLU A 128 -8.76 16.55 24.58
C GLU A 128 -8.04 17.91 24.71
N PHE A 129 -6.95 17.94 25.47
CA PHE A 129 -6.06 19.09 25.65
C PHE A 129 -4.60 18.65 25.65
N VAL A 130 -3.67 19.56 25.38
CA VAL A 130 -2.21 19.29 25.41
C VAL A 130 -1.61 19.93 26.64
N GLU A 131 -0.85 19.17 27.42
CA GLU A 131 -0.09 19.66 28.59
C GLU A 131 1.31 19.03 28.51
N ASN A 132 2.37 19.84 28.47
CA ASN A 132 3.76 19.38 28.32
C ASN A 132 4.01 18.48 27.08
N ASN A 133 3.45 18.83 25.92
CA ASN A 133 3.49 18.03 24.68
C ASN A 133 2.85 16.64 24.78
N ILE A 134 2.03 16.40 25.81
CA ILE A 134 1.27 15.17 25.98
C ILE A 134 -0.21 15.50 25.82
N THR A 135 -0.89 14.77 24.95
CA THR A 135 -2.35 14.89 24.80
C THR A 135 -3.04 14.12 25.90
N TYR A 136 -3.98 14.76 26.57
CA TYR A 136 -4.84 14.17 27.59
C TYR A 136 -6.30 14.32 27.20
N LYS A 137 -7.12 13.31 27.49
CA LYS A 137 -8.58 13.40 27.44
C LYS A 137 -9.15 13.56 28.85
N ILE A 138 -10.09 14.47 29.00
CA ILE A 138 -10.87 14.62 30.22
C ILE A 138 -12.10 13.71 30.14
N THR A 139 -12.34 12.94 31.19
CA THR A 139 -13.59 12.19 31.39
C THR A 139 -14.18 12.54 32.75
N PHE A 140 -15.49 12.71 32.84
CA PHE A 140 -16.21 13.03 34.09
C PHE A 140 -17.55 12.27 34.11
N LYS A 141 -18.09 12.07 35.32
CA LYS A 141 -19.41 11.44 35.48
C LYS A 141 -20.51 12.47 35.62
N ARG A 142 -20.21 13.60 36.27
CA ARG A 142 -21.15 14.69 36.50
C ARG A 142 -20.51 16.01 36.12
N TYR A 143 -21.32 16.87 35.53
CA TYR A 143 -20.93 18.23 35.24
C TYR A 143 -22.13 19.13 35.43
N TYR A 144 -21.84 20.41 35.62
CA TYR A 144 -22.82 21.47 35.62
C TYR A 144 -22.52 22.38 34.45
N GLU A 145 -23.52 22.64 33.62
CA GLU A 145 -23.42 23.65 32.60
C GLU A 145 -23.49 25.05 33.25
N VAL A 146 -22.56 25.91 32.87
CA VAL A 146 -22.49 27.26 33.42
C VAL A 146 -23.35 28.19 32.58
N ASP A 147 -24.55 28.46 33.06
CA ASP A 147 -25.37 29.56 32.57
C ASP A 147 -24.95 30.89 33.22
N LEU A 148 -25.00 31.96 32.44
CA LEU A 148 -24.81 33.36 32.84
C LEU A 148 -25.68 33.75 34.04
N SER A 149 -26.89 33.19 34.14
CA SER A 149 -27.82 33.47 35.23
C SER A 149 -27.41 32.81 36.57
N ASN A 150 -26.63 31.72 36.53
CA ASN A 150 -26.42 30.82 37.67
C ASN A 150 -24.97 30.74 38.16
N TYR A 151 -24.00 31.40 37.52
CA TYR A 151 -22.57 31.28 37.92
C TYR A 151 -22.28 31.71 39.37
N LYS A 152 -23.08 32.65 39.92
CA LYS A 152 -22.95 33.11 41.32
C LYS A 152 -23.19 31.99 42.35
N TYR A 153 -23.99 30.98 42.00
CA TYR A 153 -24.17 29.79 42.82
C TYR A 153 -22.83 29.06 43.05
N PHE A 154 -22.00 28.94 42.02
CA PHE A 154 -20.69 28.28 42.10
C PHE A 154 -19.65 29.09 42.87
N LEU A 155 -19.77 30.42 42.87
CA LEU A 155 -18.93 31.31 43.69
C LEU A 155 -19.26 31.17 45.18
N ASN A 156 -20.54 31.06 45.53
CA ASN A 156 -20.98 31.05 46.93
C ASN A 156 -20.83 29.69 47.62
N ASN A 157 -20.91 28.59 46.87
CA ASN A 157 -20.88 27.23 47.44
C ASN A 157 -19.47 26.67 47.68
N LYS A 158 -18.40 27.47 47.54
CA LYS A 158 -16.99 27.09 47.79
C LYS A 158 -16.66 25.68 47.30
N ILE A 159 -17.01 25.37 46.06
CA ILE A 159 -16.60 24.11 45.45
C ILE A 159 -15.09 24.20 45.23
N ASN A 160 -14.32 23.67 46.18
CA ASN A 160 -12.87 23.63 46.08
C ASN A 160 -12.46 22.66 44.96
N ASN A 161 -11.62 23.12 44.03
CA ASN A 161 -10.95 22.34 42.98
C ASN A 161 -11.77 21.89 41.76
N GLY A 162 -12.83 22.62 41.39
CA GLY A 162 -13.55 22.35 40.14
C GLY A 162 -12.72 22.62 38.87
N LEU A 163 -12.95 21.81 37.84
CA LEU A 163 -12.40 21.98 36.50
C LEU A 163 -13.46 22.62 35.58
N ILE A 164 -13.08 23.72 34.93
CA ILE A 164 -13.85 24.38 33.89
C ILE A 164 -13.31 23.94 32.53
N ILE A 165 -14.17 23.43 31.65
CA ILE A 165 -13.83 23.10 30.25
C ILE A 165 -14.90 23.60 29.29
N ILE A 166 -14.57 23.63 28.00
CA ILE A 166 -15.53 23.93 26.93
C ILE A 166 -15.97 22.60 26.32
N TYR A 167 -17.27 22.32 26.37
CA TYR A 167 -17.88 21.12 25.80
C TYR A 167 -19.10 21.49 24.97
N ASN A 168 -19.09 21.12 23.68
CA ASN A 168 -20.15 21.46 22.71
C ASN A 168 -20.50 22.96 22.66
N GLY A 169 -19.51 23.83 22.83
CA GLY A 169 -19.68 25.30 22.80
C GLY A 169 -20.06 25.92 24.15
N ASN A 170 -20.35 25.11 25.17
CA ASN A 170 -20.75 25.59 26.49
C ASN A 170 -19.63 25.41 27.52
N TYR A 171 -19.55 26.31 28.48
CA TYR A 171 -18.66 26.15 29.64
C TYR A 171 -19.33 25.21 30.63
N ILE A 172 -18.61 24.18 31.05
CA ILE A 172 -19.07 23.25 32.08
C ILE A 172 -18.09 23.22 33.25
N ILE A 173 -18.61 22.97 34.45
CA ILE A 173 -17.84 22.75 35.69
C ILE A 173 -18.01 21.29 36.11
N THR A 174 -16.90 20.62 36.41
CA THR A 174 -16.91 19.28 37.00
C THR A 174 -15.89 19.16 38.12
N ASN A 175 -16.22 18.41 39.16
CA ASN A 175 -15.30 18.08 40.27
C ASN A 175 -14.88 16.62 40.27
N ASP A 176 -15.48 15.79 39.39
CA ASP A 176 -15.26 14.34 39.33
C ASP A 176 -14.60 13.92 38.01
N TYR A 177 -13.61 14.71 37.58
CA TYR A 177 -12.88 14.46 36.35
C TYR A 177 -11.67 13.56 36.57
N GLN A 178 -11.33 12.83 35.52
CA GLN A 178 -10.08 12.07 35.37
C GLN A 178 -9.36 12.55 34.11
N LYS A 179 -8.03 12.67 34.21
CA LYS A 179 -7.16 12.90 33.06
C LYS A 179 -6.70 11.54 32.53
N ARG A 180 -6.97 11.26 31.26
CA ARG A 180 -6.52 10.07 30.55
C ARG A 180 -5.43 10.45 29.56
N GLN A 181 -4.23 9.88 29.70
CA GLN A 181 -3.11 10.21 28.82
C GLN A 181 -3.29 9.47 27.50
N LYS A 182 -3.34 10.19 26.39
CA LYS A 182 -3.43 9.62 25.05
C LYS A 182 -2.05 9.15 24.62
N TYR A 183 -1.95 7.99 23.99
CA TYR A 183 -0.74 7.65 23.27
C TYR A 183 -0.65 8.49 21.99
N ASP A 184 0.53 8.99 21.71
CA ASP A 184 0.84 9.44 20.37
C ASP A 184 0.93 8.19 19.48
N ASN A 185 0.02 8.09 18.50
CA ASN A 185 -0.04 6.97 17.56
C ASN A 185 1.28 6.74 16.83
N LEU A 186 2.09 7.78 16.66
CA LEU A 186 3.41 7.68 16.03
C LEU A 186 4.48 7.08 16.95
N ASN A 187 4.20 6.88 18.24
CA ASN A 187 5.23 6.53 19.22
C ASN A 187 4.85 5.36 20.15
N ILE A 188 3.63 4.79 20.06
CA ILE A 188 3.22 3.69 20.94
C ILE A 188 4.20 2.51 20.91
N TYR A 189 4.76 2.18 19.75
CA TYR A 189 5.71 1.07 19.61
C TYR A 189 6.99 1.23 20.43
N LYS A 190 7.36 2.47 20.82
CA LYS A 190 8.55 2.73 21.65
C LYS A 190 8.37 2.34 23.11
N GLU A 191 7.13 2.23 23.55
CA GLU A 191 6.80 1.87 24.92
C GLU A 191 6.82 0.35 25.12
N PHE A 192 6.71 -0.41 24.03
CA PHE A 192 6.65 -1.88 24.06
C PHE A 192 8.02 -2.49 23.80
N ASN A 193 8.39 -3.46 24.65
CA ASN A 193 9.65 -4.21 24.47
C ASN A 193 9.58 -5.16 23.27
N ASN A 194 8.38 -5.60 22.90
CA ASN A 194 8.14 -6.54 21.82
C ASN A 194 7.16 -5.94 20.82
N PHE A 195 7.57 -5.84 19.56
CA PHE A 195 6.79 -5.25 18.49
C PHE A 195 6.91 -6.06 17.20
N LEU A 196 5.80 -6.21 16.50
CA LEU A 196 5.73 -6.85 15.18
C LEU A 196 4.91 -5.97 14.22
N ASP A 197 5.47 -5.61 13.07
CA ASP A 197 4.72 -4.97 11.98
C ASP A 197 4.35 -6.04 10.95
N LEU A 198 3.06 -6.27 10.66
CA LEU A 198 2.66 -7.31 9.72
C LEU A 198 3.05 -6.99 8.26
N GLU A 199 3.37 -5.73 7.93
CA GLU A 199 3.95 -5.40 6.62
C GLU A 199 5.39 -5.90 6.47
N ASN A 200 6.07 -6.14 7.61
CA ASN A 200 7.42 -6.70 7.70
C ASN A 200 7.44 -7.65 8.91
N PRO A 201 6.87 -8.87 8.78
CA PRO A 201 6.55 -9.74 9.91
C PRO A 201 7.80 -10.45 10.47
N TYR A 202 8.93 -9.74 10.52
CA TYR A 202 10.21 -10.19 11.02
C TYR A 202 11.05 -9.02 11.55
N PHE A 203 12.00 -9.34 12.43
CA PHE A 203 12.96 -8.39 12.99
C PHE A 203 14.33 -9.06 13.15
N ILE A 204 15.39 -8.27 13.37
CA ILE A 204 16.77 -8.77 13.49
C ILE A 204 17.23 -8.64 14.94
N GLU A 205 17.84 -9.68 15.47
CA GLU A 205 18.52 -9.67 16.76
C GLU A 205 19.72 -10.63 16.72
N ASN A 206 20.88 -10.24 17.25
CA ASN A 206 22.06 -11.11 17.35
C ASN A 206 22.44 -11.83 16.02
N SER A 207 22.34 -11.14 14.88
CA SER A 207 22.62 -11.68 13.54
C SER A 207 21.66 -12.77 13.04
N TYR A 208 20.48 -12.91 13.66
CA TYR A 208 19.39 -13.76 13.18
C TYR A 208 18.12 -12.94 12.92
N TYR A 209 17.34 -13.39 11.94
CA TYR A 209 15.97 -12.95 11.74
C TYR A 209 15.03 -13.76 12.63
N TYR A 210 14.05 -13.07 13.20
CA TYR A 210 13.01 -13.63 14.06
C TYR A 210 11.64 -13.15 13.61
N THR A 211 10.60 -13.88 14.00
CA THR A 211 9.20 -13.44 13.97
C THR A 211 8.54 -13.76 15.32
N TYR A 212 7.27 -13.42 15.47
CA TYR A 212 6.45 -13.87 16.59
C TYR A 212 5.26 -14.67 16.09
N LYS A 213 5.01 -15.82 16.73
CA LYS A 213 3.69 -16.45 16.70
C LYS A 213 2.92 -16.01 17.92
N TYR A 214 1.65 -15.66 17.74
CA TYR A 214 0.86 -15.09 18.81
C TYR A 214 -0.57 -15.61 18.79
N SER A 215 -1.21 -15.54 19.95
CA SER A 215 -2.61 -15.90 20.15
C SER A 215 -3.21 -15.07 21.29
N ASN A 216 -4.53 -15.16 21.47
CA ASN A 216 -5.25 -14.48 22.56
C ASN A 216 -4.91 -12.97 22.61
N TYR A 217 -5.18 -12.29 21.49
CA TYR A 217 -4.94 -10.87 21.34
C TYR A 217 -6.20 -10.05 21.57
N ILE A 218 -6.01 -8.81 22.01
CA ILE A 218 -7.06 -7.80 22.13
C ILE A 218 -6.77 -6.74 21.06
N PHE A 219 -7.79 -6.17 20.43
CA PHE A 219 -7.62 -5.05 19.51
C PHE A 219 -8.55 -3.91 19.88
N PHE A 220 -8.17 -2.69 19.50
CA PHE A 220 -8.99 -1.51 19.66
C PHE A 220 -9.40 -1.03 18.27
N GLU A 221 -10.71 -0.95 18.00
CA GLU A 221 -11.26 -0.58 16.69
C GLU A 221 -10.78 0.80 16.21
N ASN A 222 -10.51 1.72 17.14
CA ASN A 222 -10.06 3.06 16.82
C ASN A 222 -8.77 3.41 17.57
N THR A 223 -7.64 3.21 16.90
CA THR A 223 -6.31 3.48 17.44
C THR A 223 -6.07 4.96 17.66
N ASN A 224 -6.79 5.86 16.97
CA ASN A 224 -6.76 7.31 17.21
C ASN A 224 -7.25 7.75 18.60
N TYR A 225 -7.76 6.82 19.42
CA TYR A 225 -8.22 7.07 20.78
C TYR A 225 -7.62 6.10 21.80
N LEU A 226 -6.42 5.57 21.56
CA LEU A 226 -5.80 4.66 22.52
C LEU A 226 -5.17 5.44 23.68
N TYR A 227 -5.70 5.28 24.90
CA TYR A 227 -5.16 5.93 26.11
C TYR A 227 -4.38 4.93 26.98
N LYS A 228 -3.38 5.43 27.73
CA LYS A 228 -2.57 4.62 28.67
C LYS A 228 -3.42 3.86 29.68
N GLN A 229 -4.52 4.47 30.12
CA GLN A 229 -5.48 3.85 31.02
C GLN A 229 -6.23 2.68 30.37
N ASP A 230 -6.50 2.70 29.05
CA ASP A 230 -7.15 1.56 28.38
C ASP A 230 -6.25 0.33 28.42
N LEU A 231 -4.95 0.51 28.22
CA LEU A 231 -3.98 -0.58 28.34
C LEU A 231 -3.99 -1.16 29.75
N ILE A 232 -3.90 -0.30 30.77
CA ILE A 232 -3.91 -0.72 32.18
C ILE A 232 -5.20 -1.49 32.53
N GLN A 233 -6.37 -0.96 32.13
CA GLN A 233 -7.67 -1.58 32.41
C GLN A 233 -7.84 -2.94 31.73
N ASN A 234 -7.22 -3.12 30.56
CA ASN A 234 -7.21 -4.41 29.84
C ASN A 234 -6.04 -5.32 30.27
N GLY A 235 -5.26 -4.93 31.29
CA GLY A 235 -4.11 -5.67 31.79
C GLY A 235 -3.03 -5.87 30.73
N ILE A 236 -2.83 -4.86 29.87
CA ILE A 236 -1.77 -4.81 28.85
C ILE A 236 -0.55 -4.12 29.47
N ASP A 237 0.50 -4.90 29.67
CA ASP A 237 1.80 -4.43 30.16
C ASP A 237 2.80 -4.36 28.99
N PRO A 238 3.31 -3.17 28.63
CA PRO A 238 4.25 -3.00 27.52
C PRO A 238 5.54 -3.84 27.61
N LYS A 239 5.92 -4.30 28.82
CA LYS A 239 7.12 -5.13 29.01
C LYS A 239 6.90 -6.59 28.65
N THR A 240 5.67 -7.07 28.80
CA THR A 240 5.31 -8.50 28.71
C THR A 240 4.25 -8.78 27.65
N THR A 241 3.75 -7.76 26.96
CA THR A 241 2.78 -7.87 25.87
C THR A 241 3.47 -7.60 24.53
N LEU A 242 3.12 -8.37 23.51
CA LEU A 242 3.50 -8.11 22.13
C LEU A 242 2.53 -7.12 21.51
N LEU A 243 3.06 -5.99 21.01
CA LEU A 243 2.32 -5.07 20.15
C LEU A 243 2.45 -5.52 18.69
N ILE A 244 1.32 -5.65 18.00
CA ILE A 244 1.27 -6.05 16.59
C ILE A 244 0.58 -4.93 15.83
N LYS A 245 1.18 -4.47 14.74
CA LYS A 245 0.61 -3.48 13.83
C LYS A 245 0.16 -4.14 12.53
N ASP A 246 -1.08 -3.90 12.14
CA ASP A 246 -1.65 -4.30 10.86
C ASP A 246 -2.26 -3.06 10.20
N PHE A 247 -1.55 -2.45 9.26
CA PHE A 247 -1.90 -1.14 8.71
C PHE A 247 -2.13 -0.10 9.83
N ASP A 248 -3.38 0.36 10.00
CA ASP A 248 -3.78 1.36 11.00
C ASP A 248 -4.33 0.73 12.30
N LYS A 249 -4.29 -0.60 12.41
CA LYS A 249 -4.81 -1.36 13.56
C LYS A 249 -3.67 -1.85 14.44
N TYR A 250 -3.91 -1.83 15.75
CA TYR A 250 -3.00 -2.39 16.75
C TYR A 250 -3.67 -3.53 17.51
N TYR A 251 -2.93 -4.63 17.64
CA TYR A 251 -3.30 -5.80 18.42
C TYR A 251 -2.29 -6.00 19.56
N PHE A 252 -2.79 -6.51 20.68
CA PHE A 252 -2.03 -6.67 21.91
C PHE A 252 -2.12 -8.13 22.34
N ALA A 253 -1.07 -8.90 22.10
CA ALA A 253 -1.03 -10.33 22.38
C ALA A 253 -0.28 -10.61 23.68
N LYS A 254 -0.96 -11.26 24.64
CA LYS A 254 -0.36 -11.69 25.92
C LYS A 254 0.35 -13.05 25.82
N LYS A 255 -0.03 -13.86 24.83
CA LYS A 255 0.59 -15.16 24.56
C LYS A 255 1.28 -15.09 23.21
N TYR A 256 2.61 -15.12 23.22
CA TYR A 256 3.41 -15.14 22.02
C TYR A 256 4.72 -15.87 22.23
N ASP A 257 5.23 -16.44 21.15
CA ASP A 257 6.51 -17.15 21.07
C ASP A 257 7.39 -16.44 20.04
N LYS A 258 8.62 -16.14 20.44
CA LYS A 258 9.64 -15.63 19.51
C LYS A 258 10.23 -16.80 18.74
N ILE A 259 10.14 -16.73 17.42
CA ILE A 259 10.55 -17.83 16.52
C ILE A 259 11.76 -17.37 15.72
N LYS A 260 12.85 -18.15 15.76
CA LYS A 260 14.03 -17.93 14.93
C LYS A 260 13.72 -18.37 13.50
N LEU A 261 13.94 -17.49 12.53
CA LEU A 261 13.72 -17.76 11.11
C LEU A 261 14.99 -18.28 10.44
N VAL A 262 16.01 -17.42 10.35
CA VAL A 262 17.23 -17.70 9.59
C VAL A 262 18.37 -16.76 10.00
N SER A 263 19.62 -17.21 9.90
CA SER A 263 20.78 -16.34 10.10
C SER A 263 20.97 -15.34 8.96
N THR A 264 21.49 -14.16 9.30
CA THR A 264 21.86 -13.12 8.32
C THR A 264 22.86 -13.63 7.29
N ASN A 265 23.82 -14.46 7.70
CA ASN A 265 24.82 -15.09 6.84
C ASN A 265 24.21 -16.05 5.80
N THR A 266 23.19 -16.82 6.20
CA THR A 266 22.55 -17.78 5.27
C THR A 266 21.91 -17.03 4.09
N ILE A 267 21.32 -15.86 4.31
CA ILE A 267 20.61 -15.08 3.28
C ILE A 267 21.35 -13.82 2.79
N GLU A 268 22.64 -13.68 3.08
CA GLU A 268 23.40 -12.45 2.84
C GLU A 268 23.29 -11.95 1.39
N ASN A 269 23.37 -12.86 0.41
CA ASN A 269 23.41 -12.56 -1.02
C ASN A 269 22.04 -12.62 -1.74
N ILE A 270 20.94 -12.80 -1.00
CA ILE A 270 19.60 -12.77 -1.59
C ILE A 270 19.21 -11.33 -1.89
N THR A 271 18.62 -11.07 -3.06
CA THR A 271 18.23 -9.72 -3.49
C THR A 271 16.79 -9.37 -3.11
N ASN A 272 15.87 -10.33 -3.16
CA ASN A 272 14.46 -10.21 -2.76
C ASN A 272 14.23 -10.59 -1.28
N LYS A 273 15.09 -10.13 -0.36
CA LYS A 273 15.06 -10.53 1.07
C LYS A 273 13.70 -10.33 1.74
N LYS A 274 12.98 -9.25 1.40
CA LYS A 274 11.67 -8.96 1.99
C LYS A 274 10.66 -10.08 1.69
N GLU A 275 10.50 -10.43 0.42
CA GLU A 275 9.59 -11.49 -0.02
C GLU A 275 10.01 -12.85 0.55
N PHE A 276 11.32 -13.13 0.56
CA PHE A 276 11.87 -14.34 1.15
C PHE A 276 11.51 -14.46 2.65
N LEU A 277 11.79 -13.43 3.44
CA LEU A 277 11.56 -13.44 4.89
C LEU A 277 10.07 -13.42 5.26
N TYR A 278 9.24 -12.72 4.48
CA TYR A 278 7.79 -12.75 4.65
C TYR A 278 7.25 -14.18 4.52
N ASN A 279 7.62 -14.88 3.45
CA ASN A 279 7.15 -16.25 3.21
C ASN A 279 7.77 -17.26 4.20
N LEU A 280 9.01 -17.03 4.66
CA LEU A 280 9.63 -17.85 5.71
C LEU A 280 8.95 -17.65 7.08
N ALA A 281 8.50 -16.44 7.39
CA ALA A 281 7.67 -16.19 8.57
C ALA A 281 6.31 -16.88 8.45
N ASP A 282 5.69 -16.85 7.26
CA ASP A 282 4.43 -17.55 6.99
C ASP A 282 4.57 -19.09 7.08
N ASP A 283 5.72 -19.66 6.71
CA ASP A 283 6.00 -21.09 6.92
C ASP A 283 5.90 -21.50 8.41
N ASN A 284 6.20 -20.58 9.32
CA ASN A 284 6.11 -20.78 10.77
C ASN A 284 4.72 -20.54 11.37
N LYS A 285 3.73 -20.17 10.54
CA LYS A 285 2.37 -19.86 11.01
C LYS A 285 1.69 -21.05 11.66
N TYR A 286 1.83 -22.23 11.06
CA TYR A 286 1.15 -23.44 11.52
C TYR A 286 2.08 -24.39 12.29
N ILE A 287 3.27 -24.66 11.75
CA ILE A 287 4.29 -25.50 12.40
C ILE A 287 5.47 -24.60 12.77
N ILE A 288 5.83 -24.56 14.05
CA ILE A 288 7.01 -23.83 14.51
C ILE A 288 8.23 -24.71 14.24
N GLY A 289 9.23 -24.18 13.54
CA GLY A 289 10.47 -24.91 13.30
C GLY A 289 11.67 -23.99 13.13
N ASP A 290 12.83 -24.48 13.60
CA ASP A 290 14.12 -23.89 13.25
C ASP A 290 14.56 -24.46 11.89
N TYR A 291 14.38 -23.67 10.84
CA TYR A 291 14.60 -24.10 9.46
C TYR A 291 15.99 -23.78 8.91
N GLU A 292 16.92 -23.31 9.75
CA GLU A 292 18.27 -22.89 9.33
C GLU A 292 19.01 -23.96 8.51
N ASN A 293 19.01 -25.21 8.98
CA ASN A 293 19.73 -26.29 8.31
C ASN A 293 19.05 -26.65 6.97
N ILE A 294 17.72 -26.69 6.93
CA ILE A 294 16.96 -26.95 5.70
C ILE A 294 17.24 -25.84 4.66
N LEU A 295 17.27 -24.57 5.09
CA LEU A 295 17.59 -23.45 4.22
C LEU A 295 19.03 -23.48 3.71
N LYS A 296 20.00 -23.94 4.53
CA LYS A 296 21.37 -24.18 4.08
C LYS A 296 21.44 -25.27 3.01
N ASP A 297 20.65 -26.33 3.17
CA ASP A 297 20.56 -27.40 2.18
C ASP A 297 19.93 -26.89 0.87
N ILE A 298 18.80 -26.17 0.96
CA ILE A 298 18.16 -25.53 -0.21
C ILE A 298 19.16 -24.61 -0.92
N LYS A 299 19.90 -23.77 -0.18
CA LYS A 299 20.93 -22.88 -0.74
C LYS A 299 22.01 -23.68 -1.46
N LYS A 300 22.55 -24.71 -0.82
CA LYS A 300 23.62 -25.55 -1.40
C LYS A 300 23.15 -26.24 -2.68
N ASP A 301 22.00 -26.89 -2.65
CA ASP A 301 21.43 -27.59 -3.80
C ASP A 301 21.14 -26.62 -4.94
N THR A 302 20.60 -25.44 -4.63
CA THR A 302 20.34 -24.40 -5.63
C THR A 302 21.63 -23.93 -6.30
N LEU A 303 22.66 -23.59 -5.54
CA LEU A 303 23.92 -23.08 -6.09
C LEU A 303 24.63 -24.13 -6.94
N ASN A 304 24.56 -25.41 -6.56
CA ASN A 304 25.07 -26.51 -7.36
C ASN A 304 24.28 -26.65 -8.68
N LEU A 305 22.95 -26.64 -8.58
CA LEU A 305 22.04 -26.78 -9.71
C LEU A 305 22.26 -25.71 -10.78
N VAL A 306 22.48 -24.45 -10.37
CA VAL A 306 22.64 -23.32 -11.30
C VAL A 306 24.09 -22.97 -11.62
N SER A 307 25.06 -23.77 -11.18
CA SER A 307 26.50 -23.45 -11.29
C SER A 307 26.99 -23.24 -12.73
N GLN A 308 26.36 -23.92 -13.71
CA GLN A 308 26.71 -23.83 -15.13
C GLN A 308 25.78 -22.90 -15.93
N ALA A 309 24.75 -22.34 -15.30
CA ALA A 309 23.81 -21.44 -15.97
C ALA A 309 24.45 -20.08 -16.22
N LYS A 310 24.39 -19.62 -17.47
CA LYS A 310 24.97 -18.35 -17.94
C LYS A 310 23.95 -17.23 -17.91
N THR A 311 22.66 -17.54 -18.05
CA THR A 311 21.57 -16.55 -18.10
C THR A 311 20.60 -16.72 -16.94
N GLN A 312 19.87 -15.65 -16.61
CA GLN A 312 18.82 -15.71 -15.59
C GLN A 312 17.71 -16.71 -15.96
N ASP A 313 17.35 -16.80 -17.25
CA ASP A 313 16.32 -17.71 -17.75
C ASP A 313 16.73 -19.18 -17.57
N GLU A 314 17.99 -19.52 -17.85
CA GLU A 314 18.54 -20.85 -17.60
C GLU A 314 18.47 -21.22 -16.11
N LYS A 315 18.79 -20.28 -15.20
CA LYS A 315 18.65 -20.51 -13.75
C LYS A 315 17.20 -20.80 -13.38
N ILE A 316 16.27 -19.98 -13.85
CA ILE A 316 14.84 -20.13 -13.59
C ILE A 316 14.35 -21.48 -14.09
N LYS A 317 14.73 -21.87 -15.32
CA LYS A 317 14.35 -23.14 -15.93
C LYS A 317 14.86 -24.34 -15.11
N LEU A 318 16.15 -24.37 -14.77
CA LEU A 318 16.73 -25.47 -13.99
C LEU A 318 16.06 -25.64 -12.62
N ILE A 319 15.76 -24.53 -11.96
CA ILE A 319 15.05 -24.56 -10.67
C ILE A 319 13.59 -25.00 -10.85
N TYR A 320 12.91 -24.52 -11.89
CA TYR A 320 11.55 -24.95 -12.21
C TYR A 320 11.50 -26.46 -12.44
N ASP A 321 12.40 -26.99 -13.27
CA ASP A 321 12.55 -28.43 -13.56
C ASP A 321 12.82 -29.23 -12.28
N PHE A 322 13.66 -28.71 -11.38
CA PHE A 322 13.93 -29.34 -10.10
C PHE A 322 12.68 -29.42 -9.22
N VAL A 323 11.93 -28.32 -9.07
CA VAL A 323 10.73 -28.30 -8.23
C VAL A 323 9.67 -29.25 -8.77
N VAL A 324 9.41 -29.21 -10.08
CA VAL A 324 8.43 -30.07 -10.75
C VAL A 324 8.78 -31.55 -10.61
N ASN A 325 10.04 -31.93 -10.82
CA ASN A 325 10.45 -33.33 -10.77
C ASN A 325 10.69 -33.87 -9.35
N LYS A 326 10.88 -32.99 -8.35
CA LYS A 326 11.19 -33.39 -6.97
C LYS A 326 9.97 -33.40 -6.05
N VAL A 327 9.02 -32.50 -6.26
CA VAL A 327 7.89 -32.31 -5.35
C VAL A 327 6.65 -33.02 -5.88
N LYS A 328 5.96 -33.77 -5.03
CA LYS A 328 4.67 -34.41 -5.31
C LYS A 328 3.50 -33.64 -4.70
N TYR A 329 2.47 -33.36 -5.50
CA TYR A 329 1.29 -32.64 -5.03
C TYR A 329 0.50 -33.45 -4.01
N ASN A 330 0.14 -32.82 -2.89
CA ASN A 330 -0.47 -33.49 -1.75
C ASN A 330 -1.80 -32.84 -1.32
N PHE A 331 -2.89 -33.58 -1.51
CA PHE A 331 -4.24 -33.15 -1.13
C PHE A 331 -4.58 -33.35 0.36
N ASP A 332 -3.66 -33.88 1.17
CA ASP A 332 -3.85 -34.21 2.60
C ASP A 332 -4.03 -32.98 3.51
N TYR A 333 -3.94 -31.76 2.98
CA TYR A 333 -4.35 -30.56 3.74
C TYR A 333 -5.80 -30.63 4.21
N LYS A 334 -6.65 -31.40 3.51
CA LYS A 334 -8.04 -31.69 3.90
C LYS A 334 -8.12 -32.49 5.22
N ASN A 335 -7.08 -33.23 5.57
CA ASN A 335 -6.96 -33.98 6.82
C ASN A 335 -6.27 -33.17 7.94
N GLY A 336 -6.13 -31.85 7.77
CA GLY A 336 -5.53 -30.96 8.76
C GLY A 336 -4.01 -30.86 8.67
N ASN A 337 -3.34 -31.55 7.73
CA ASN A 337 -1.91 -31.42 7.54
C ASN A 337 -1.57 -30.01 7.01
N LYS A 338 -1.00 -29.16 7.87
CA LYS A 338 -0.59 -27.80 7.49
C LYS A 338 0.84 -27.71 6.97
N GLU A 339 1.63 -28.78 7.04
CA GLU A 339 3.02 -28.78 6.57
C GLU A 339 3.13 -28.61 5.07
N VAL A 340 2.12 -29.07 4.32
CA VAL A 340 2.10 -29.00 2.85
C VAL A 340 2.06 -27.57 2.28
N PHE A 341 1.76 -26.57 3.12
CA PHE A 341 1.79 -25.15 2.73
C PHE A 341 3.17 -24.50 2.97
N SER A 342 4.10 -25.21 3.62
CA SER A 342 5.41 -24.67 3.97
C SER A 342 6.44 -24.95 2.86
N GLY A 343 7.16 -23.93 2.38
CA GLY A 343 8.17 -24.12 1.34
C GLY A 343 9.36 -24.95 1.81
N VAL A 344 9.82 -24.71 3.04
CA VAL A 344 10.93 -25.48 3.64
C VAL A 344 10.56 -26.93 3.93
N LEU A 345 9.33 -27.19 4.40
CA LEU A 345 8.86 -28.56 4.60
C LEU A 345 8.54 -29.25 3.27
N THR A 346 8.11 -28.51 2.26
CA THR A 346 7.94 -29.03 0.89
C THR A 346 9.25 -29.58 0.35
N TYR A 347 10.36 -28.87 0.54
CA TYR A 347 11.70 -29.38 0.19
C TYR A 347 12.08 -30.62 0.97
N LYS A 348 11.87 -30.61 2.30
CA LYS A 348 12.25 -31.72 3.18
C LYS A 348 11.46 -32.99 2.88
N ASN A 349 10.15 -32.84 2.66
CA ASN A 349 9.22 -33.96 2.52
C ASN A 349 9.00 -34.35 1.05
N ASN A 350 9.58 -33.62 0.10
CA ASN A 350 9.32 -33.76 -1.34
C ASN A 350 7.82 -33.72 -1.67
N SER A 351 7.04 -32.94 -0.91
CA SER A 351 5.59 -32.97 -1.00
C SER A 351 4.97 -31.68 -0.47
N GLY A 352 4.01 -31.12 -1.23
CA GLY A 352 3.37 -29.86 -0.89
C GLY A 352 2.09 -29.60 -1.69
N VAL A 353 1.47 -28.45 -1.46
CA VAL A 353 0.41 -27.87 -2.32
C VAL A 353 0.92 -26.62 -3.03
N CYS A 354 0.05 -25.95 -3.81
CA CYS A 354 0.41 -24.76 -4.58
C CYS A 354 1.25 -23.73 -3.80
N ASP A 355 0.88 -23.41 -2.55
CA ASP A 355 1.63 -22.48 -1.70
C ASP A 355 3.03 -23.02 -1.31
N GLY A 356 3.14 -24.31 -0.96
CA GLY A 356 4.42 -24.95 -0.65
C GLY A 356 5.37 -25.01 -1.85
N TYR A 357 4.83 -25.33 -3.04
CA TYR A 357 5.59 -25.33 -4.30
C TYR A 357 6.18 -23.97 -4.61
N VAL A 358 5.35 -22.92 -4.60
CA VAL A 358 5.80 -21.58 -5.00
C VAL A 358 6.75 -20.97 -3.96
N LYS A 359 6.60 -21.30 -2.68
CA LYS A 359 7.55 -20.88 -1.64
C LYS A 359 8.89 -21.56 -1.78
N LEU A 360 8.93 -22.88 -2.03
CA LEU A 360 10.17 -23.56 -2.34
C LEU A 360 10.83 -22.95 -3.60
N PHE A 361 10.03 -22.73 -4.64
CA PHE A 361 10.51 -22.12 -5.87
C PHE A 361 11.09 -20.72 -5.62
N LEU A 362 10.39 -19.88 -4.85
CA LEU A 362 10.87 -18.57 -4.40
C LEU A 362 12.22 -18.68 -3.67
N TYR A 363 12.35 -19.58 -2.69
CA TYR A 363 13.58 -19.71 -1.91
C TYR A 363 14.79 -20.08 -2.78
N MET A 364 14.60 -21.02 -3.71
CA MET A 364 15.66 -21.38 -4.66
C MET A 364 15.97 -20.22 -5.61
N LEU A 365 14.97 -19.58 -6.21
CA LEU A 365 15.18 -18.40 -7.07
C LEU A 365 15.96 -17.29 -6.34
N SER A 366 15.61 -17.03 -5.09
CA SER A 366 16.31 -16.12 -4.20
C SER A 366 17.79 -16.46 -4.01
N PHE A 367 18.12 -17.73 -3.72
CA PHE A 367 19.51 -18.17 -3.56
C PHE A 367 20.30 -18.17 -4.87
N ALA A 368 19.63 -18.34 -6.01
CA ALA A 368 20.23 -18.26 -7.34
C ALA A 368 20.49 -16.81 -7.81
N GLY A 369 20.06 -15.81 -7.03
CA GLY A 369 20.20 -14.39 -7.33
C GLY A 369 19.22 -13.89 -8.39
N VAL A 370 18.06 -14.55 -8.53
CA VAL A 370 16.98 -14.09 -9.42
C VAL A 370 16.22 -12.95 -8.75
N ASN A 371 16.10 -11.83 -9.47
CA ASN A 371 15.44 -10.62 -8.99
C ASN A 371 13.96 -10.57 -9.40
N ASP A 372 13.21 -9.61 -8.84
CA ASP A 372 11.83 -9.30 -9.20
C ASP A 372 10.86 -10.48 -9.08
N VAL A 373 11.11 -11.36 -8.10
CA VAL A 373 10.30 -12.54 -7.80
C VAL A 373 9.24 -12.20 -6.75
N GLU A 374 7.99 -12.48 -7.06
CA GLU A 374 6.84 -12.28 -6.17
C GLU A 374 5.93 -13.51 -6.18
N ILE A 375 5.44 -13.94 -5.02
CA ILE A 375 4.34 -14.91 -4.97
C ILE A 375 3.02 -14.19 -5.19
N LYS A 376 2.24 -14.68 -6.15
CA LYS A 376 0.85 -14.27 -6.36
C LYS A 376 -0.06 -15.33 -5.77
N ARG A 377 -1.06 -14.86 -5.04
CA ARG A 377 -2.15 -15.67 -4.50
C ARG A 377 -3.46 -15.10 -5.03
N GLY A 378 -4.36 -15.96 -5.45
CA GLY A 378 -5.64 -15.56 -6.01
C GLY A 378 -6.56 -16.76 -6.18
N PHE A 379 -7.68 -16.56 -6.86
CA PHE A 379 -8.54 -17.67 -7.25
C PHE A 379 -8.07 -18.21 -8.60
N ALA A 380 -7.84 -19.52 -8.68
CA ALA A 380 -7.76 -20.17 -9.97
C ALA A 380 -9.19 -20.29 -10.51
N PHE A 381 -9.43 -19.76 -11.70
CA PHE A 381 -10.62 -20.12 -12.47
C PHE A 381 -10.27 -21.42 -13.19
N ASP A 382 -10.47 -22.56 -12.52
CA ASP A 382 -10.49 -23.84 -13.21
C ASP A 382 -11.92 -24.17 -13.66
N SER A 383 -12.03 -24.94 -14.73
CA SER A 383 -13.30 -25.37 -15.31
C SER A 383 -13.86 -26.62 -14.64
N ALA A 384 -13.24 -27.13 -13.58
CA ALA A 384 -13.65 -28.36 -12.92
C ALA A 384 -14.61 -28.09 -11.76
N ASP A 385 -14.49 -26.93 -11.08
CA ASP A 385 -15.33 -26.60 -9.95
C ASP A 385 -15.62 -25.09 -9.87
N PHE A 386 -16.80 -24.70 -10.33
CA PHE A 386 -17.51 -23.61 -9.65
C PHE A 386 -17.75 -24.08 -8.21
N PRO A 387 -16.97 -23.67 -7.17
CA PRO A 387 -16.40 -22.33 -6.97
C PRO A 387 -14.93 -22.23 -6.47
N ASN A 388 -14.24 -21.14 -6.87
CA ASN A 388 -13.20 -20.40 -6.13
C ASN A 388 -12.21 -21.21 -5.24
N TYR A 389 -11.35 -22.06 -5.81
CA TYR A 389 -10.19 -22.55 -5.06
C TYR A 389 -9.05 -21.52 -5.06
N GLY A 390 -8.57 -21.18 -3.86
CA GLY A 390 -7.38 -20.37 -3.71
C GLY A 390 -6.15 -21.10 -4.26
N HIS A 391 -5.38 -20.43 -5.12
CA HIS A 391 -4.16 -20.94 -5.73
C HIS A 391 -3.03 -19.93 -5.63
N ALA A 392 -1.79 -20.41 -5.75
CA ALA A 392 -0.59 -19.60 -5.71
C ALA A 392 0.33 -19.90 -6.89
N TRP A 393 1.01 -18.88 -7.42
CA TRP A 393 1.98 -18.97 -8.52
C TRP A 393 3.04 -17.89 -8.38
N ILE A 394 4.10 -17.94 -9.19
CA ILE A 394 5.21 -16.98 -9.17
C ILE A 394 5.10 -15.98 -10.30
N LYS A 395 5.45 -14.71 -10.03
CA LYS A 395 5.75 -13.69 -11.03
C LYS A 395 7.25 -13.36 -10.97
N ILE A 396 7.91 -13.30 -12.12
CA ILE A 396 9.30 -12.84 -12.28
C ILE A 396 9.33 -11.79 -13.38
N GLY A 397 9.58 -10.53 -13.02
CA GLY A 397 9.42 -9.42 -13.97
C GLY A 397 7.99 -9.37 -14.52
N ASP A 398 7.83 -9.46 -15.84
CA ASP A 398 6.51 -9.46 -16.51
C ASP A 398 5.91 -10.85 -16.75
N TYR A 399 6.66 -11.91 -16.42
CA TYR A 399 6.27 -13.29 -16.70
C TYR A 399 5.79 -14.03 -15.46
N TYR A 400 5.02 -15.08 -15.70
CA TYR A 400 4.34 -15.88 -14.70
C TYR A 400 4.72 -17.35 -14.84
N TYR A 401 4.84 -18.03 -13.70
CA TYR A 401 5.30 -19.42 -13.60
C TYR A 401 4.45 -20.17 -12.57
N ASP A 402 3.97 -21.36 -12.92
CA ASP A 402 3.22 -22.22 -12.00
C ASP A 402 3.81 -23.64 -12.04
N PRO A 403 4.72 -23.98 -11.10
CA PRO A 403 5.30 -25.33 -11.05
C PRO A 403 4.33 -26.39 -10.53
N THR A 404 3.15 -25.99 -10.03
CA THR A 404 2.20 -26.90 -9.41
C THR A 404 1.34 -27.62 -10.44
N PHE A 405 0.90 -26.92 -11.48
CA PHE A 405 0.10 -27.52 -12.56
C PHE A 405 0.93 -28.33 -13.55
N GLU A 406 2.26 -28.22 -13.48
CA GLU A 406 3.19 -28.99 -14.28
C GLU A 406 3.72 -30.23 -13.51
N ASP A 407 3.15 -30.58 -12.34
CA ASP A 407 3.58 -31.74 -11.55
C ASP A 407 3.47 -33.05 -12.35
N THR A 408 4.62 -33.51 -12.82
CA THR A 408 4.80 -34.74 -13.60
C THR A 408 4.85 -36.00 -12.73
N ILE A 409 5.10 -35.91 -11.42
CA ILE A 409 5.22 -37.08 -10.53
C ILE A 409 3.86 -37.77 -10.40
N LYS A 410 2.78 -37.01 -10.43
CA LYS A 410 1.42 -37.55 -10.37
C LYS A 410 1.03 -38.27 -11.66
N THR A 411 1.45 -37.76 -12.81
CA THR A 411 0.98 -38.26 -14.12
C THR A 411 1.95 -39.22 -14.79
N GLY A 412 3.24 -39.18 -14.43
CA GLY A 412 4.32 -39.92 -15.08
C GLY A 412 4.77 -39.29 -16.41
N ASP A 413 4.30 -38.08 -16.72
CA ASP A 413 4.54 -37.40 -17.99
C ASP A 413 5.89 -36.65 -18.00
N GLU A 414 6.35 -36.26 -19.18
CA GLU A 414 7.48 -35.33 -19.32
C GLU A 414 7.04 -33.89 -18.99
N ILE A 415 7.99 -33.02 -18.63
CA ILE A 415 7.70 -31.59 -18.41
C ILE A 415 7.43 -30.94 -19.78
N LEU A 416 6.23 -30.38 -19.97
CA LEU A 416 5.78 -29.80 -21.23
C LEU A 416 5.88 -28.26 -21.25
N TYR A 417 6.16 -27.64 -20.10
CA TYR A 417 6.35 -26.20 -19.91
C TYR A 417 5.11 -25.36 -20.23
N TYR A 418 3.91 -25.92 -20.06
CA TYR A 418 2.67 -25.17 -20.31
C TYR A 418 2.57 -23.96 -19.38
N TYR A 419 2.99 -24.10 -18.13
CA TYR A 419 2.90 -23.03 -17.13
C TYR A 419 4.23 -22.31 -16.87
N TYR A 420 5.14 -22.30 -17.84
CA TYR A 420 6.44 -21.66 -17.75
C TYR A 420 6.51 -20.36 -18.56
N LYS A 421 6.92 -19.25 -17.91
CA LYS A 421 7.19 -17.95 -18.57
C LYS A 421 6.00 -17.41 -19.38
N LEU A 422 4.81 -17.52 -18.81
CA LEU A 422 3.58 -17.02 -19.43
C LEU A 422 3.41 -15.51 -19.23
N SER A 423 2.75 -14.83 -20.16
CA SER A 423 2.24 -13.48 -19.88
C SER A 423 1.12 -13.56 -18.82
N LYS A 424 0.82 -12.43 -18.19
CA LYS A 424 -0.28 -12.36 -17.22
C LYS A 424 -1.60 -12.85 -17.83
N GLU A 425 -1.92 -12.42 -19.03
CA GLU A 425 -3.17 -12.75 -19.70
C GLU A 425 -3.26 -14.25 -19.95
N VAL A 426 -2.15 -14.87 -20.39
CA VAL A 426 -2.10 -16.32 -20.65
C VAL A 426 -2.21 -17.11 -19.35
N MET A 427 -1.45 -16.78 -18.30
CA MET A 427 -1.47 -17.49 -17.01
C MET A 427 -2.87 -17.55 -16.37
N TYR A 428 -3.69 -16.53 -16.60
CA TYR A 428 -5.07 -16.48 -16.09
C TYR A 428 -6.10 -17.09 -17.04
N VAL A 429 -5.76 -17.26 -18.33
CA VAL A 429 -6.62 -17.88 -19.36
C VAL A 429 -6.35 -19.38 -19.53
N ASP A 430 -5.14 -19.86 -19.28
CA ASP A 430 -4.72 -21.25 -19.55
C ASP A 430 -5.13 -22.25 -18.46
N ARG A 431 -5.77 -21.78 -17.39
CA ARG A 431 -6.30 -22.64 -16.31
C ARG A 431 -7.55 -23.44 -16.73
N PHE A 432 -7.83 -23.48 -18.03
CA PHE A 432 -8.87 -24.26 -18.71
C PHE A 432 -8.32 -25.55 -19.34
N ASP A 433 -7.29 -26.21 -18.78
CA ASP A 433 -6.67 -27.43 -19.35
C ASP A 433 -6.59 -28.65 -18.38
N GLY A 434 -7.54 -28.81 -17.46
CA GLY A 434 -7.69 -30.03 -16.65
C GLY A 434 -8.10 -31.31 -17.43
N LEU A 435 -7.78 -32.49 -16.88
CA LEU A 435 -8.11 -33.81 -17.46
C LEU A 435 -9.62 -34.01 -17.74
N SER A 436 -10.49 -33.37 -16.96
CA SER A 436 -11.96 -33.42 -17.08
C SER A 436 -12.55 -32.52 -18.17
N ILE A 437 -11.72 -31.74 -18.87
CA ILE A 437 -12.20 -30.80 -19.86
C ILE A 437 -12.57 -31.55 -21.14
N PRO A 438 -13.78 -31.34 -21.68
CA PRO A 438 -14.20 -31.99 -22.91
C PRO A 438 -13.14 -31.82 -24.00
N ASN A 439 -12.75 -32.91 -24.66
CA ASN A 439 -11.68 -32.90 -25.67
C ASN A 439 -11.87 -31.84 -26.76
N HIS A 440 -13.13 -31.48 -27.07
CA HIS A 440 -13.42 -30.42 -28.04
C HIS A 440 -12.93 -29.04 -27.60
N LEU A 441 -12.84 -28.75 -26.29
CA LEU A 441 -12.29 -27.49 -25.75
C LEU A 441 -10.77 -27.50 -25.72
N LYS A 442 -10.14 -28.65 -25.42
CA LYS A 442 -8.68 -28.83 -25.46
C LYS A 442 -8.13 -28.67 -26.87
N ASN A 443 -8.90 -29.07 -27.88
CA ASN A 443 -8.54 -28.95 -29.29
C ASN A 443 -8.77 -27.54 -29.86
N LEU A 444 -9.25 -26.59 -29.06
CA LEU A 444 -9.41 -25.22 -29.51
C LEU A 444 -8.05 -24.52 -29.57
N SER A 445 -7.85 -23.75 -30.63
CA SER A 445 -6.74 -22.81 -30.71
C SER A 445 -6.72 -21.89 -29.48
N PHE A 446 -5.54 -21.41 -29.12
CA PHE A 446 -5.37 -20.47 -28.01
C PHE A 446 -6.29 -19.25 -28.10
N ASP A 447 -6.49 -18.70 -29.30
CA ASP A 447 -7.41 -17.57 -29.52
C ASP A 447 -8.87 -17.95 -29.28
N LYS A 448 -9.29 -19.17 -29.65
CA LYS A 448 -10.64 -19.68 -29.36
C LYS A 448 -10.86 -19.93 -27.87
N ARG A 449 -9.82 -20.36 -27.14
CA ARG A 449 -9.89 -20.48 -25.67
C ARG A 449 -10.04 -19.11 -25.01
N LYS A 450 -9.25 -18.11 -25.43
CA LYS A 450 -9.44 -16.70 -24.99
C LYS A 450 -10.85 -16.19 -25.24
N GLU A 451 -11.42 -16.48 -26.40
CA GLU A 451 -12.79 -16.08 -26.77
C GLU A 451 -13.84 -16.69 -25.81
N LEU A 452 -13.70 -17.97 -25.46
CA LEU A 452 -14.57 -18.62 -24.47
C LEU A 452 -14.40 -18.06 -23.06
N VAL A 453 -13.19 -17.74 -22.63
CA VAL A 453 -12.98 -17.08 -21.34
C VAL A 453 -13.65 -15.71 -21.32
N LEU A 454 -13.47 -14.92 -22.38
CA LEU A 454 -14.14 -13.63 -22.53
C LEU A 454 -15.66 -13.78 -22.52
N LYS A 455 -16.21 -14.81 -23.18
CA LYS A 455 -17.64 -15.15 -23.15
C LYS A 455 -18.11 -15.44 -21.72
N ASN A 456 -17.45 -16.36 -21.02
CA ASN A 456 -17.82 -16.75 -19.66
C ASN A 456 -17.72 -15.55 -18.71
N MET A 457 -16.66 -14.74 -18.84
CA MET A 457 -16.49 -13.50 -18.08
C MET A 457 -17.60 -12.47 -18.38
N TYR A 458 -18.04 -12.38 -19.64
CA TYR A 458 -19.15 -11.54 -20.08
C TYR A 458 -20.49 -12.00 -19.49
N GLU A 459 -20.71 -13.31 -19.40
CA GLU A 459 -21.94 -13.90 -18.83
C GLU A 459 -22.02 -13.75 -17.30
N ILE A 460 -20.89 -13.85 -16.59
CA ILE A 460 -20.85 -13.71 -15.11
C ILE A 460 -20.68 -12.27 -14.61
N TYR A 461 -20.52 -11.29 -15.51
CA TYR A 461 -20.20 -9.90 -15.16
C TYR A 461 -21.20 -9.22 -14.22
N GLN A 462 -22.45 -9.72 -14.14
CA GLN A 462 -23.46 -9.16 -13.23
C GLN A 462 -23.12 -9.28 -11.73
N ASP A 463 -22.08 -10.02 -11.39
CA ASP A 463 -21.60 -10.21 -10.02
C ASP A 463 -20.58 -9.10 -9.68
N ASN A 464 -20.98 -8.11 -8.86
CA ASN A 464 -20.35 -6.80 -8.54
C ASN A 464 -18.85 -6.75 -8.09
N ARG A 465 -17.97 -7.58 -8.64
CA ARG A 465 -16.56 -7.70 -8.27
C ARG A 465 -15.67 -6.89 -9.21
N ASN A 466 -14.89 -5.96 -8.65
CA ASN A 466 -14.10 -5.00 -9.40
C ASN A 466 -12.72 -5.55 -9.82
N TYR A 467 -12.69 -6.54 -10.73
CA TYR A 467 -11.45 -7.10 -11.26
C TYR A 467 -10.98 -6.34 -12.50
N LYS A 468 -9.69 -5.94 -12.55
CA LYS A 468 -9.08 -5.32 -13.75
C LYS A 468 -9.33 -6.10 -15.05
N ILE A 469 -9.32 -7.43 -14.97
CA ILE A 469 -9.53 -8.31 -16.12
C ILE A 469 -10.95 -8.16 -16.70
N LEU A 470 -11.91 -7.72 -15.88
CA LEU A 470 -13.28 -7.43 -16.31
C LEU A 470 -13.44 -6.05 -16.96
N ASN A 471 -12.43 -5.16 -16.96
CA ASN A 471 -12.56 -3.84 -17.59
C ASN A 471 -12.87 -3.95 -19.09
N LYS A 472 -12.26 -4.90 -19.79
CA LYS A 472 -12.55 -5.17 -21.21
C LYS A 472 -14.02 -5.56 -21.41
N VAL A 473 -14.53 -6.44 -20.55
CA VAL A 473 -15.93 -6.88 -20.57
C VAL A 473 -16.88 -5.73 -20.22
N LYS A 474 -16.57 -4.97 -19.17
CA LYS A 474 -17.31 -3.77 -18.76
C LYS A 474 -17.44 -2.77 -19.90
N ASN A 475 -16.34 -2.47 -20.58
CA ASN A 475 -16.31 -1.53 -21.68
C ASN A 475 -17.11 -2.05 -22.90
N LYS A 476 -17.03 -3.35 -23.22
CA LYS A 476 -17.89 -3.95 -24.26
C LYS A 476 -19.37 -3.84 -23.94
N ILE A 477 -19.78 -4.21 -22.73
CA ILE A 477 -21.18 -4.11 -22.26
C ILE A 477 -21.65 -2.66 -22.33
N PHE A 478 -20.85 -1.71 -21.85
CA PHE A 478 -21.16 -0.29 -21.91
C PHE A 478 -21.40 0.17 -23.36
N LEU A 479 -20.52 -0.24 -24.28
CA LEU A 479 -20.63 0.06 -25.71
C LEU A 479 -21.78 -0.69 -26.41
N GLY A 480 -22.46 -1.62 -25.74
CA GLY A 480 -23.52 -2.45 -26.32
C GLY A 480 -22.99 -3.53 -27.27
N LEU A 481 -21.73 -3.95 -27.07
CA LEU A 481 -21.04 -4.96 -27.88
C LEU A 481 -21.06 -6.31 -27.18
N ASN A 482 -21.23 -7.38 -27.94
CA ASN A 482 -21.05 -8.76 -27.50
C ASN A 482 -19.57 -9.07 -27.19
N TYR A 483 -19.34 -10.22 -26.55
CA TYR A 483 -18.01 -10.65 -26.11
C TYR A 483 -17.02 -10.86 -27.27
N ASP A 484 -17.49 -11.20 -28.46
CA ASP A 484 -16.72 -11.46 -29.68
C ASP A 484 -16.55 -10.23 -30.59
N GLU A 485 -17.36 -9.19 -30.41
CA GLU A 485 -17.31 -7.98 -31.25
C GLU A 485 -16.09 -7.09 -30.95
N LYS A 486 -15.38 -6.62 -31.98
CA LYS A 486 -14.24 -5.71 -31.76
C LYS A 486 -14.71 -4.33 -31.31
N ILE A 487 -14.02 -3.75 -30.32
CA ILE A 487 -14.19 -2.33 -30.03
C ILE A 487 -13.53 -1.54 -31.15
N THR A 488 -14.31 -0.69 -31.81
CA THR A 488 -13.83 0.22 -32.85
C THR A 488 -14.01 1.67 -32.41
N LEU A 489 -13.27 2.58 -33.02
CA LEU A 489 -13.47 4.00 -32.80
C LEU A 489 -14.91 4.41 -33.09
N ASN A 490 -15.52 3.84 -34.14
CA ASN A 490 -16.90 4.13 -34.51
C ASN A 490 -17.89 3.66 -33.42
N SER A 491 -17.66 2.48 -32.81
CA SER A 491 -18.48 2.02 -31.68
C SER A 491 -18.38 2.97 -30.47
N LEU A 492 -17.19 3.55 -30.24
CA LEU A 492 -16.98 4.54 -29.18
C LEU A 492 -17.69 5.86 -29.48
N ILE A 493 -17.54 6.38 -30.70
CA ILE A 493 -18.19 7.62 -31.17
C ILE A 493 -19.70 7.50 -31.05
N ASN A 494 -20.28 6.38 -31.50
CA ASN A 494 -21.71 6.16 -31.46
C ASN A 494 -22.27 6.11 -30.04
N LYS A 495 -21.51 5.57 -29.08
CA LYS A 495 -21.96 5.42 -27.70
C LYS A 495 -21.73 6.66 -26.84
N ILE A 496 -20.53 7.23 -26.89
CA ILE A 496 -20.10 8.33 -26.01
C ILE A 496 -20.44 9.69 -26.65
N GLY A 497 -20.53 9.75 -27.97
CA GLY A 497 -20.52 11.01 -28.71
C GLY A 497 -19.10 11.54 -28.89
N ILE A 498 -18.96 12.62 -29.68
CA ILE A 498 -17.66 13.24 -29.94
C ILE A 498 -17.76 14.77 -29.92
N SER A 499 -16.76 15.40 -29.31
CA SER A 499 -16.61 16.87 -29.34
C SER A 499 -15.41 17.27 -30.19
N GLU A 500 -15.59 18.23 -31.10
CA GLU A 500 -14.49 18.81 -31.87
C GLU A 500 -13.77 19.86 -31.04
N VAL A 501 -12.46 19.68 -30.84
CA VAL A 501 -11.60 20.63 -30.12
C VAL A 501 -10.73 21.38 -31.11
N ARG A 502 -10.85 22.72 -31.12
CA ARG A 502 -10.01 23.63 -31.90
C ARG A 502 -9.39 24.63 -30.96
N GLU A 503 -8.08 24.85 -31.10
CA GLU A 503 -7.33 25.82 -30.29
C GLU A 503 -7.49 25.61 -28.76
N GLY A 504 -7.68 24.35 -28.33
CA GLY A 504 -7.85 24.01 -26.92
C GLY A 504 -9.27 24.18 -26.36
N SER A 505 -10.25 24.46 -27.21
CA SER A 505 -11.65 24.67 -26.80
C SER A 505 -12.61 23.78 -27.59
N PHE A 506 -13.74 23.41 -26.99
CA PHE A 506 -14.86 22.79 -27.71
C PHE A 506 -16.20 23.38 -27.30
N TYR A 507 -17.24 23.08 -28.09
CA TYR A 507 -18.61 23.49 -27.81
C TYR A 507 -19.44 22.27 -27.39
N TYR A 508 -20.20 22.42 -26.31
CA TYR A 508 -21.20 21.45 -25.88
C TYR A 508 -22.48 22.19 -25.51
N ASN A 509 -23.61 21.81 -26.13
CA ASN A 509 -24.89 22.51 -25.99
C ASN A 509 -24.79 24.04 -26.16
N SER A 510 -24.05 24.49 -27.18
CA SER A 510 -23.78 25.91 -27.50
C SER A 510 -22.94 26.68 -26.47
N MET A 511 -22.47 26.04 -25.40
CA MET A 511 -21.51 26.63 -24.47
C MET A 511 -20.08 26.30 -24.89
N LYS A 512 -19.21 27.31 -24.90
CA LYS A 512 -17.78 27.14 -25.16
C LYS A 512 -17.08 26.72 -23.86
N PHE A 513 -16.29 25.65 -23.93
CA PHE A 513 -15.45 25.16 -22.85
C PHE A 513 -13.99 25.29 -23.26
N ASP A 514 -13.22 26.06 -22.49
CA ASP A 514 -11.77 26.21 -22.66
C ASP A 514 -11.06 25.20 -21.75
N ILE A 515 -10.26 24.31 -22.34
CA ILE A 515 -9.58 23.25 -21.58
C ILE A 515 -8.28 23.79 -20.99
N LYS A 516 -8.17 23.75 -19.67
CA LYS A 516 -6.96 24.12 -18.91
C LYS A 516 -5.93 23.00 -18.89
N SER A 517 -6.38 21.77 -18.66
CA SER A 517 -5.52 20.58 -18.68
C SER A 517 -6.34 19.30 -18.83
N LEU A 518 -5.74 18.23 -19.35
CA LEU A 518 -6.36 16.92 -19.45
C LEU A 518 -5.28 15.82 -19.51
N GLY A 519 -5.59 14.63 -19.02
CA GLY A 519 -4.90 13.38 -19.41
C GLY A 519 -5.58 12.79 -20.64
N PHE A 520 -4.83 12.15 -21.54
CA PHE A 520 -5.45 11.51 -22.72
C PHE A 520 -4.67 10.34 -23.27
N TYR A 521 -5.41 9.48 -23.97
CA TYR A 521 -4.88 8.49 -24.90
C TYR A 521 -5.27 8.85 -26.32
N VAL A 522 -4.30 8.77 -27.25
CA VAL A 522 -4.59 8.89 -28.69
C VAL A 522 -5.18 7.57 -29.17
N LEU A 523 -6.36 7.63 -29.79
CA LEU A 523 -7.11 6.47 -30.23
C LEU A 523 -7.04 6.28 -31.75
N ASN A 524 -6.91 5.02 -32.15
CA ASN A 524 -7.22 4.49 -33.47
C ASN A 524 -7.75 3.06 -33.33
N ASP A 525 -8.25 2.47 -34.42
CA ASP A 525 -8.79 1.10 -34.38
C ASP A 525 -7.74 0.03 -33.98
N GLU A 526 -6.45 0.32 -34.17
CA GLU A 526 -5.36 -0.61 -33.84
C GLU A 526 -5.05 -0.66 -32.33
N ASN A 527 -5.26 0.44 -31.60
CA ASN A 527 -4.83 0.58 -30.22
C ASN A 527 -5.97 0.70 -29.19
N ILE A 528 -7.21 0.93 -29.65
CA ILE A 528 -8.35 1.22 -28.77
C ILE A 528 -8.66 0.06 -27.81
N ASP A 529 -8.62 -1.18 -28.30
CA ASP A 529 -8.86 -2.37 -27.48
C ASP A 529 -7.79 -2.52 -26.39
N PHE A 530 -6.52 -2.25 -26.72
CA PHE A 530 -5.41 -2.30 -25.77
C PHE A 530 -5.57 -1.23 -24.68
N ILE A 531 -5.91 0.01 -25.06
CA ILE A 531 -6.08 1.12 -24.12
C ILE A 531 -7.24 0.83 -23.16
N LEU A 532 -8.39 0.41 -23.68
CA LEU A 532 -9.57 0.13 -22.85
C LEU A 532 -9.42 -1.11 -21.98
N SER A 533 -8.58 -2.07 -22.37
CA SER A 533 -8.32 -3.28 -21.58
C SER A 533 -7.31 -3.05 -20.45
N ASN A 534 -6.36 -2.12 -20.63
CA ASN A 534 -5.24 -1.93 -19.72
C ASN A 534 -5.34 -0.69 -18.81
N THR A 535 -6.32 0.17 -19.08
CA THR A 535 -6.58 1.35 -18.25
C THR A 535 -7.73 1.09 -17.28
N PHE A 536 -7.77 1.84 -16.18
CA PHE A 536 -8.93 1.88 -15.28
C PHE A 536 -10.00 2.86 -15.77
N LEU A 537 -9.96 3.25 -17.05
CA LEU A 537 -10.93 4.18 -17.59
C LEU A 537 -12.30 3.53 -17.57
N ASN A 538 -13.18 4.17 -16.83
CA ASN A 538 -14.56 3.78 -16.72
C ASN A 538 -15.36 4.60 -17.74
N LEU A 539 -15.78 3.98 -18.84
CA LEU A 539 -16.48 4.71 -19.90
C LEU A 539 -17.84 5.28 -19.45
N ASP A 540 -18.36 4.84 -18.30
CA ASP A 540 -19.58 5.38 -17.69
C ASP A 540 -19.36 6.68 -16.87
N GLN A 541 -18.11 7.15 -16.73
CA GLN A 541 -17.74 8.29 -15.87
C GLN A 541 -16.69 9.21 -16.51
N ASP A 542 -16.96 10.51 -16.51
CA ASP A 542 -16.01 11.64 -16.72
C ASP A 542 -14.94 11.47 -17.82
N VAL A 543 -15.25 10.71 -18.87
CA VAL A 543 -14.41 10.58 -20.07
C VAL A 543 -15.01 11.35 -21.23
N TYR A 544 -14.15 11.98 -22.00
CA TYR A 544 -14.54 12.71 -23.21
C TYR A 544 -13.84 12.11 -24.41
N LEU A 545 -14.61 11.78 -25.45
CA LEU A 545 -14.03 11.48 -26.75
C LEU A 545 -13.93 12.78 -27.55
N LEU A 546 -12.69 13.18 -27.84
CA LEU A 546 -12.37 14.46 -28.46
C LEU A 546 -11.76 14.23 -29.84
N LYS A 547 -12.28 14.93 -30.86
CA LYS A 547 -11.59 15.10 -32.14
C LYS A 547 -10.71 16.34 -32.05
N TRP A 548 -9.42 16.13 -31.85
CA TRP A 548 -8.49 17.21 -31.54
C TRP A 548 -7.78 17.71 -32.80
N TYR A 549 -8.09 18.94 -33.21
CA TYR A 549 -7.41 19.58 -34.35
C TYR A 549 -6.08 20.20 -33.91
N LYS A 550 -5.04 19.92 -34.69
CA LYS A 550 -3.70 20.50 -34.59
C LYS A 550 -3.65 21.83 -35.37
N PRO A 551 -2.65 22.70 -35.12
CA PRO A 551 -2.54 23.99 -35.81
C PRO A 551 -2.41 23.87 -37.34
N ASP A 552 -1.91 22.74 -37.84
CA ASP A 552 -1.78 22.46 -39.27
C ASP A 552 -3.09 21.97 -39.93
N GLY A 553 -4.18 21.89 -39.17
CA GLY A 553 -5.48 21.40 -39.63
C GLY A 553 -5.64 19.87 -39.60
N SER A 554 -4.59 19.11 -39.33
CA SER A 554 -4.71 17.67 -39.07
C SER A 554 -5.40 17.40 -37.73
N PHE A 555 -5.91 16.19 -37.50
CA PHE A 555 -6.56 15.85 -36.24
C PHE A 555 -6.24 14.45 -35.75
N GLU A 556 -6.51 14.21 -34.47
CA GLU A 556 -6.45 12.89 -33.85
C GLU A 556 -7.62 12.71 -32.88
N TYR A 557 -8.03 11.46 -32.68
CA TYR A 557 -9.05 11.14 -31.67
C TYR A 557 -8.36 10.94 -30.33
N ARG A 558 -8.90 11.56 -29.28
CA ARG A 558 -8.38 11.48 -27.92
C ARG A 558 -9.47 11.02 -26.98
N LEU A 559 -9.21 9.96 -26.22
CA LEU A 559 -10.01 9.63 -25.05
C LEU A 559 -9.40 10.37 -23.87
N ALA A 560 -10.03 11.47 -23.50
CA ALA A 560 -9.59 12.35 -22.43
C ALA A 560 -10.20 11.95 -21.10
N TYR A 561 -9.42 12.12 -20.03
CA TYR A 561 -9.77 11.88 -18.64
C TYR A 561 -9.12 12.98 -17.78
N ASP A 562 -9.61 13.16 -16.54
CA ASP A 562 -9.17 14.23 -15.64
C ASP A 562 -9.19 15.62 -16.31
N VAL A 563 -10.26 15.90 -17.08
CA VAL A 563 -10.39 17.15 -17.84
C VAL A 563 -10.72 18.31 -16.89
N ILE A 564 -9.88 19.33 -16.90
CA ILE A 564 -10.05 20.57 -16.11
C ILE A 564 -10.31 21.72 -17.07
N PHE A 565 -11.41 22.43 -16.85
CA PHE A 565 -11.80 23.63 -17.58
C PHE A 565 -11.36 24.91 -16.84
N TYR A 566 -11.32 26.04 -17.54
CA TYR A 566 -11.05 27.36 -16.96
C TYR A 566 -12.22 27.94 -16.17
#